data_AF-A0A9P0PBD0-F1
#
_entry.id   AF-A0A9P0PBD0-F1
#
_cell.length_a   1.000
_cell.length_b   1.000
_cell.length_c   1.000
_cell.angle_alpha   90.00
_cell.angle_beta   90.00
_cell.angle_gamma   90.00
#
_symmetry.space_group_name_H-M   'P 1'
#
loop_
_entity.id
_entity.type
_entity.pdbx_description
1 polymer ?
#
loop_
_entity_poly.entity_id
_entity_poly.type
_entity_poly.pdbx_seq_one_letter_code
_entity_poly.pdbx_strand_id
1 'polypeptide(L)'
;MAIRPVYRPTIVKKRTKKFIRHQSDRYSKLKRNWRKPKGIDNRVRRRFKGQFLMPNIGYGSNAKTRHMLPTGFRKVLVHNVRVSRYPLLLTKQYTTKIVFMFY
;
A
#
# COMPACT_ATOMS: atom_id res chain seq x y z
N MET A 1 12.52 22.52 16.59
CA MET A 1 11.04 22.31 16.51
C MET A 1 10.74 21.24 15.46
N ALA A 2 9.99 20.20 15.81
CA ALA A 2 9.56 19.19 14.83
C ALA A 2 8.38 19.71 14.00
N ILE A 3 8.45 19.56 12.67
CA ILE A 3 7.38 20.00 11.76
C ILE A 3 6.15 19.11 12.01
N ARG A 4 5.02 19.73 12.37
CA ARG A 4 3.73 19.06 12.56
C ARG A 4 2.90 19.15 11.27
N PRO A 5 2.19 18.09 10.86
CA PRO A 5 1.31 18.14 9.71
C PRO A 5 0.10 19.05 10.00
N VAL A 6 -0.39 19.74 8.98
CA VAL A 6 -1.57 20.62 9.11
C VAL A 6 -2.86 19.80 9.28
N TYR A 7 -2.93 18.60 8.72
CA TYR A 7 -4.12 17.75 8.72
C TYR A 7 -3.76 16.32 9.11
N ARG A 8 -4.38 15.82 10.19
CA ARG A 8 -4.12 14.46 10.71
C ARG A 8 -5.43 13.72 11.00
N PRO A 9 -6.14 13.23 9.97
CA PRO A 9 -7.34 12.42 10.16
C PRO A 9 -6.97 11.03 10.71
N THR A 10 -7.92 10.39 11.38
CA THR A 10 -7.79 8.98 11.78
C THR A 10 -7.73 8.07 10.55
N ILE A 11 -6.62 7.35 10.39
CA ILE A 11 -6.42 6.47 9.23
C ILE A 11 -7.07 5.11 9.51
N VAL A 12 -8.27 4.90 8.95
CA VAL A 12 -8.94 3.60 9.00
C VAL A 12 -8.46 2.71 7.86
N LYS A 13 -7.88 1.54 8.18
CA LYS A 13 -7.52 0.51 7.20
C LYS A 13 -8.56 -0.62 7.25
N LYS A 14 -9.29 -0.81 6.14
CA LYS A 14 -10.31 -1.87 6.02
C LYS A 14 -9.75 -3.28 6.16
N ARG A 15 -8.48 -3.48 5.82
CA ARG A 15 -7.78 -4.75 5.94
C ARG A 15 -6.30 -4.49 6.20
N THR A 16 -5.74 -5.19 7.18
CA THR A 16 -4.32 -5.14 7.54
C THR A 16 -3.54 -6.30 6.92
N LYS A 17 -4.14 -7.49 6.86
CA LYS A 17 -3.54 -8.69 6.26
C LYS A 17 -3.37 -8.55 4.76
N LYS A 18 -2.17 -8.88 4.25
CA LYS A 18 -1.89 -8.94 2.81
C LYS A 18 -2.76 -10.00 2.12
N PHE A 19 -3.07 -9.78 0.84
CA PHE A 19 -3.66 -10.80 -0.02
C PHE A 19 -2.54 -11.74 -0.49
N ILE A 20 -2.59 -13.00 -0.06
CA ILE A 20 -1.60 -14.01 -0.41
C ILE A 20 -2.15 -14.98 -1.47
N ARG A 21 -1.27 -15.51 -2.32
CA ARG A 21 -1.64 -16.54 -3.29
C ARG A 21 -2.11 -17.81 -2.58
N HIS A 22 -3.19 -18.41 -3.08
CA HIS A 22 -3.66 -19.73 -2.64
C HIS A 22 -2.53 -20.77 -2.73
N GLN A 23 -2.36 -21.58 -1.68
CA GLN A 23 -1.34 -22.64 -1.55
C GLN A 23 0.13 -22.16 -1.50
N SER A 24 0.38 -20.85 -1.38
CA SER A 24 1.74 -20.32 -1.20
C SER A 24 2.35 -20.59 0.17
N ASP A 25 1.53 -20.99 1.12
CA ASP A 25 1.91 -21.50 2.44
C ASP A 25 2.39 -22.96 2.41
N ARG A 26 1.86 -23.76 1.49
CA ARG A 26 2.15 -25.20 1.38
C ARG A 26 3.42 -25.50 0.58
N TYR A 27 3.69 -24.72 -0.47
CA TYR A 27 4.78 -25.02 -1.41
C TYR A 27 5.78 -23.87 -1.54
N SER A 28 7.06 -24.16 -1.32
CA SER A 28 8.16 -23.17 -1.45
C SER A 28 8.28 -22.58 -2.87
N LYS A 29 7.95 -23.37 -3.91
CA LYS A 29 7.94 -22.92 -5.32
C LYS A 29 6.94 -21.79 -5.61
N LEU A 30 5.93 -21.61 -4.76
CA LEU A 30 4.89 -20.61 -4.96
C LEU A 30 5.17 -19.36 -4.11
N LYS A 31 5.59 -18.27 -4.76
CA LYS A 31 5.70 -16.96 -4.10
C LYS A 31 4.34 -16.48 -3.59
N ARG A 32 4.34 -15.79 -2.45
CA ARG A 32 3.12 -15.25 -1.77
C ARG A 32 2.41 -14.12 -2.52
N ASN A 33 2.94 -13.65 -3.66
CA ASN A 33 2.36 -12.57 -4.46
C ASN A 33 0.98 -12.98 -5.02
N TRP A 34 -0.04 -12.14 -4.78
CA TRP A 34 -1.41 -12.42 -5.21
C TRP A 34 -1.52 -12.74 -6.71
N ARG A 35 -2.27 -13.79 -7.04
CA ARG A 35 -2.66 -14.17 -8.41
C ARG A 35 -4.11 -14.64 -8.39
N LYS A 36 -4.91 -14.22 -9.38
CA LYS A 36 -6.31 -14.62 -9.50
C LYS A 36 -6.41 -16.11 -9.85
N PRO A 37 -7.07 -16.95 -9.03
CA PRO A 37 -7.25 -18.37 -9.33
C PRO A 37 -8.21 -18.55 -10.51
N LYS A 38 -7.84 -19.42 -11.48
CA LYS A 38 -8.62 -19.66 -12.71
C LYS A 38 -9.26 -21.05 -12.80
N GLY A 39 -8.81 -22.03 -12.00
CA GLY A 39 -9.27 -23.42 -12.10
C GLY A 39 -10.76 -23.63 -11.81
N ILE A 40 -11.38 -24.60 -12.49
CA ILE A 40 -12.82 -24.88 -12.45
C ILE A 40 -13.33 -25.19 -11.03
N ASP A 41 -12.59 -26.01 -10.28
CA ASP A 41 -12.96 -26.46 -8.93
C ASP A 41 -12.25 -25.68 -7.82
N ASN A 42 -11.60 -24.56 -8.15
CA ASN A 42 -10.86 -23.82 -7.15
C ASN A 42 -11.81 -23.17 -6.11
N ARG A 43 -11.62 -23.57 -4.84
CA ARG A 43 -12.45 -23.11 -3.71
C ARG A 43 -12.40 -21.60 -3.46
N VAL A 44 -11.25 -20.96 -3.70
CA VAL A 44 -11.10 -19.49 -3.56
C VAL A 44 -11.90 -18.80 -4.66
N ARG A 45 -11.85 -19.31 -5.90
CA ARG A 45 -12.61 -18.75 -7.05
C ARG A 45 -14.12 -18.78 -6.77
N ARG A 46 -14.62 -19.90 -6.22
CA ARG A 46 -16.03 -20.10 -5.83
C ARG A 46 -16.43 -19.39 -4.52
N ARG A 47 -15.49 -18.73 -3.81
CA ARG A 47 -15.73 -17.97 -2.57
C ARG A 47 -16.34 -18.79 -1.42
N PHE A 48 -15.93 -20.04 -1.25
CA PHE A 48 -16.38 -20.82 -0.10
C PHE A 48 -15.95 -20.20 1.24
N LYS A 49 -16.79 -20.35 2.27
CA LYS A 49 -16.50 -19.91 3.65
C LYS A 49 -15.20 -20.56 4.17
N GLY A 50 -14.43 -19.80 4.95
CA GLY A 50 -13.16 -20.25 5.53
C GLY A 50 -11.96 -20.22 4.59
N GLN A 51 -12.16 -19.83 3.32
CA GLN A 51 -11.09 -19.72 2.34
C GLN A 51 -10.54 -18.28 2.22
N PHE A 52 -9.34 -18.11 1.63
CA PHE A 52 -8.75 -16.80 1.42
C PHE A 52 -9.69 -15.84 0.67
N LEU A 53 -9.79 -14.61 1.18
CA LEU A 53 -10.55 -13.54 0.54
C LEU A 53 -9.82 -13.00 -0.69
N MET A 54 -10.56 -12.73 -1.77
CA MET A 54 -10.04 -12.10 -2.98
C MET A 54 -10.03 -10.57 -2.85
N PRO A 55 -9.05 -9.88 -3.45
CA PRO A 55 -9.07 -8.42 -3.53
C PRO A 55 -10.24 -7.96 -4.41
N ASN A 56 -10.92 -6.93 -3.94
CA ASN A 56 -12.04 -6.27 -4.62
C ASN A 56 -11.97 -4.75 -4.34
N ILE A 57 -12.76 -3.97 -5.09
CA ILE A 57 -12.82 -2.50 -4.93
C ILE A 57 -13.31 -2.07 -3.55
N GLY A 58 -14.10 -2.91 -2.88
CA GLY A 58 -14.64 -2.65 -1.53
C GLY A 58 -13.57 -2.43 -0.47
N TYR A 59 -12.36 -2.98 -0.65
CA TYR A 59 -11.21 -2.75 0.25
C TYR A 59 -10.51 -1.40 0.03
N GLY A 60 -10.93 -0.59 -0.95
CA GLY A 60 -10.37 0.74 -1.20
C GLY A 60 -10.44 1.63 0.05
N SER A 61 -9.32 2.24 0.42
CA SER A 61 -9.24 3.22 1.52
C SER A 61 -9.86 4.56 1.12
N ASN A 62 -10.32 5.35 2.10
CA ASN A 62 -10.84 6.70 1.86
C ASN A 62 -9.84 7.54 1.02
N ALA A 63 -10.37 8.23 0.01
CA ALA A 63 -9.58 9.07 -0.90
C ALA A 63 -8.72 10.10 -0.16
N LYS A 64 -9.21 10.70 0.94
CA LYS A 64 -8.48 11.70 1.72
C LYS A 64 -7.23 11.12 2.40
N THR A 65 -7.33 9.89 2.90
CA THR A 65 -6.28 9.20 3.68
C THR A 65 -5.45 8.21 2.87
N ARG A 66 -5.74 8.07 1.57
CA ARG A 66 -5.00 7.19 0.66
C ARG A 66 -3.55 7.67 0.54
N HIS A 67 -2.59 6.75 0.63
CA HIS A 67 -1.14 7.01 0.63
C HIS A 67 -0.59 7.91 1.76
N MET A 68 -1.37 8.16 2.82
CA MET A 68 -0.92 8.89 3.99
C MET A 68 -0.16 7.96 4.96
N LEU A 69 0.94 8.45 5.52
CA LEU A 69 1.73 7.80 6.56
C LEU A 69 1.05 7.95 7.94
N PRO A 70 1.38 7.09 8.93
CA PRO A 70 0.91 7.26 10.31
C PRO A 70 1.32 8.61 10.95
N THR A 71 2.37 9.23 10.42
CA THR A 71 2.84 10.57 10.81
C THR A 71 1.94 11.69 10.30
N GLY A 72 1.02 11.43 9.36
CA GLY A 72 0.11 12.41 8.75
C GLY A 72 0.61 12.98 7.42
N PHE A 73 1.88 12.74 7.05
CA PHE A 73 2.45 13.21 5.78
C PHE A 73 2.19 12.22 4.63
N ARG A 74 2.22 12.72 3.38
CA ARG A 74 2.26 11.90 2.17
C ARG A 74 3.69 11.74 1.67
N LYS A 75 4.08 10.54 1.28
CA LYS A 75 5.45 10.26 0.82
C LYS A 75 5.61 10.59 -0.66
N VAL A 76 6.59 11.42 -0.99
CA VAL A 76 7.03 11.69 -2.37
C VAL A 76 8.44 11.15 -2.54
N LEU A 77 8.67 10.47 -3.66
CA LEU A 77 9.99 9.94 -4.01
C LEU A 77 10.67 10.96 -4.94
N VAL A 78 11.89 11.40 -4.57
CA VAL A 78 12.66 12.41 -5.32
C VAL A 78 13.92 11.74 -5.86
N HIS A 79 14.09 11.79 -7.18
CA HIS A 79 15.24 11.19 -7.89
C HIS A 79 16.36 12.19 -8.24
N ASN A 80 16.01 13.46 -8.47
CA ASN A 80 16.98 14.50 -8.84
C ASN A 80 16.88 15.68 -7.86
N VAL A 81 18.02 16.25 -7.49
CA VAL A 81 18.14 17.45 -6.66
C VAL A 81 17.36 18.63 -7.26
N ARG A 82 17.31 18.78 -8.60
CA ARG A 82 16.49 19.84 -9.25
C ARG A 82 14.99 19.71 -8.95
N VAL A 83 14.49 18.49 -8.80
CA VAL A 83 13.07 18.20 -8.52
C VAL A 83 12.72 18.46 -7.04
N SER A 84 13.72 18.57 -6.16
CA SER A 84 13.51 18.78 -4.72
C SER A 84 12.78 20.08 -4.37
N ARG A 85 12.79 21.09 -5.25
CA ARG A 85 12.17 22.39 -4.99
C ARG A 85 10.66 22.31 -4.76
N TYR A 86 9.96 21.39 -5.44
CA TYR A 86 8.51 21.23 -5.30
C TYR A 86 8.06 20.75 -3.90
N PRO A 87 8.60 19.64 -3.34
CA PRO A 87 8.21 19.21 -2.00
C PRO A 87 8.71 20.15 -0.89
N LEU A 88 9.77 20.95 -1.11
CA LEU A 88 10.21 21.96 -0.16
C LEU A 88 9.18 23.10 0.03
N LEU A 89 8.35 23.38 -0.98
CA LEU A 89 7.28 24.38 -0.85
C LEU A 89 6.06 23.85 -0.06
N LEU A 90 5.92 22.52 0.09
CA LEU A 90 4.77 21.87 0.73
C LEU A 90 5.19 21.00 1.93
N THR A 91 6.17 21.48 2.72
CA THR A 91 6.75 20.77 3.88
C THR A 91 5.74 20.32 4.93
N LYS A 92 4.61 21.03 5.05
CA LYS A 92 3.54 20.72 6.02
C LYS A 92 2.62 19.57 5.58
N GLN A 93 2.74 19.09 4.34
CA GLN A 93 1.88 18.05 3.76
C GLN A 93 2.65 16.82 3.27
N TYR A 94 3.87 17.00 2.77
CA TYR A 94 4.66 15.93 2.16
C TYR A 94 5.96 15.67 2.90
N THR A 95 6.35 14.40 2.94
CA THR A 95 7.69 13.97 3.31
C THR A 95 8.41 13.46 2.07
N THR A 96 9.66 13.84 1.90
CA THR A 96 10.51 13.37 0.80
C THR A 96 11.27 12.13 1.21
N LYS A 97 11.37 11.16 0.28
CA LYS A 97 12.41 10.14 0.32
C LYS A 97 13.33 10.37 -0.86
N ILE A 98 14.58 10.73 -0.56
CA ILE A 98 15.64 10.83 -1.56
C ILE A 98 16.11 9.42 -1.85
N VAL A 99 16.14 9.06 -3.13
CA VAL A 99 16.74 7.80 -3.59
C VAL A 99 18.01 8.16 -4.31
N PHE A 100 19.15 7.78 -3.73
CA PHE A 100 20.42 7.80 -4.43
C PHE A 100 20.42 6.64 -5.41
N MET A 101 20.30 6.97 -6.69
CA MET A 101 20.61 6.05 -7.78
C MET A 101 22.14 5.97 -7.85
N PHE A 102 22.73 4.98 -7.19
CA PHE A 102 24.10 4.57 -7.46
C PHE A 102 24.08 3.83 -8.80
N TYR A 103 24.46 4.51 -9.87
CA TYR A 103 24.98 3.91 -11.09
C TYR A 103 26.40 4.41 -11.27
#